data_AF-A0A1F7RSZ9-F1
#
_entry.id   AF-A0A1F7RSZ9-F1
#
_cell.length_a   1.000
_cell.length_b   1.000
_cell.length_c   1.000
_cell.angle_alpha   90.00
_cell.angle_beta   90.00
_cell.angle_gamma   90.00
#
_symmetry.space_group_name_H-M   'P 1'
#
loop_
_entity.id
_entity.type
_entity.pdbx_description
1 polymer ?
#
loop_
_entity_poly.entity_id
_entity_poly.type
_entity_poly.pdbx_seq_one_letter_code
_entity_poly.pdbx_strand_id
1 'polypeptide(L)'
;MPVNLSIKNVPDHIAERLRNRATKNHRSLQGELMAILEEIVTAEQPLTAQEFLASIRLSGLETPDEATKIIRNDRDVRSRT
;
A
#
# COMPACT_ATOMS: atom_id res chain seq x y z
N MET A 1 -9.84 -20.37 11.07
CA MET A 1 -11.26 -20.73 11.31
C MET A 1 -12.11 -19.74 10.52
N PRO A 2 -13.11 -20.18 9.73
CA PRO A 2 -13.99 -19.25 9.01
C PRO A 2 -14.84 -18.46 10.01
N VAL A 3 -14.94 -17.14 9.81
CA VAL A 3 -15.75 -16.23 10.64
C VAL A 3 -16.91 -15.73 9.80
N ASN A 4 -18.13 -15.89 10.31
CA ASN A 4 -19.34 -15.41 9.63
C ASN A 4 -19.67 -13.99 10.12
N LEU A 5 -19.74 -13.04 9.18
CA LEU A 5 -20.18 -11.68 9.45
C LEU A 5 -21.64 -11.50 8.98
N SER A 6 -22.48 -10.94 9.84
CA SER A 6 -23.86 -10.59 9.49
C SER A 6 -24.10 -9.11 9.78
N ILE A 7 -24.62 -8.38 8.79
CA ILE A 7 -24.96 -6.97 8.91
C ILE A 7 -26.49 -6.88 8.97
N LYS A 8 -27.02 -6.37 10.09
CA LYS A 8 -28.46 -6.17 10.28
C LYS A 8 -28.87 -4.77 9.83
N ASN A 9 -30.13 -4.63 9.41
CA ASN A 9 -30.75 -3.35 9.05
C ASN A 9 -30.01 -2.59 7.95
N VAL A 10 -29.55 -3.30 6.91
CA VAL A 10 -28.95 -2.66 5.74
C VAL A 10 -30.04 -1.84 5.02
N PRO A 11 -29.84 -0.52 4.82
CA PRO A 11 -30.81 0.28 4.09
C PRO A 11 -30.99 -0.22 2.65
N ASP A 12 -32.23 -0.23 2.16
CA ASP A 12 -32.56 -0.79 0.83
C ASP A 12 -31.72 -0.17 -0.29
N HIS A 13 -31.53 1.15 -0.25
CA HIS A 13 -30.73 1.86 -1.25
C HIS A 13 -29.26 1.41 -1.27
N ILE A 14 -28.70 0.98 -0.12
CA ILE A 14 -27.34 0.44 -0.04
C ILE A 14 -27.32 -0.98 -0.60
N ALA A 15 -28.30 -1.81 -0.22
CA ALA A 15 -28.42 -3.18 -0.73
C ALA A 15 -28.55 -3.21 -2.27
N GLU A 16 -29.35 -2.31 -2.84
CA GLU A 16 -29.50 -2.17 -4.29
C GLU A 16 -28.21 -1.71 -4.98
N ARG A 17 -27.50 -0.72 -4.41
CA ARG A 17 -26.20 -0.30 -4.95
C ARG A 17 -25.17 -1.43 -4.93
N LEU A 18 -25.14 -2.23 -3.87
CA LEU A 18 -24.26 -3.40 -3.77
C LEU A 18 -24.63 -4.48 -4.79
N ARG A 19 -25.93 -4.78 -4.96
CA ARG A 19 -26.39 -5.72 -6.00
C ARG A 19 -25.97 -5.27 -7.39
N ASN A 20 -26.22 -4.01 -7.74
CA ASN A 20 -25.84 -3.46 -9.05
C ASN A 20 -24.32 -3.51 -9.29
N ARG A 21 -23.52 -3.20 -8.26
CA ARG A 21 -22.06 -3.28 -8.32
C ARG A 21 -21.59 -4.74 -8.51
N ALA A 22 -22.18 -5.68 -7.77
CA ALA A 22 -21.89 -7.11 -7.91
C ALA A 22 -22.20 -7.63 -9.32
N THR A 23 -23.36 -7.27 -9.89
CA THR A 23 -23.73 -7.62 -11.28
C THR A 23 -22.73 -7.05 -12.28
N LYS A 24 -22.32 -5.78 -12.12
CA LYS A 24 -21.33 -5.13 -12.99
C LYS A 24 -19.96 -5.82 -12.93
N ASN A 25 -19.56 -6.28 -11.74
CA ASN A 25 -18.29 -6.96 -11.52
C ASN A 25 -18.37 -8.47 -11.77
N HIS A 26 -19.52 -8.99 -12.21
CA HIS A 26 -19.78 -10.42 -12.44
C HIS A 26 -19.50 -11.29 -11.20
N ARG A 27 -19.85 -10.79 -10.01
CA ARG A 27 -19.64 -11.45 -8.72
C ARG A 27 -20.96 -11.66 -7.99
N SER A 28 -20.99 -12.62 -7.06
CA SER A 28 -22.09 -12.73 -6.10
C SER A 28 -22.05 -11.55 -5.12
N LEU A 29 -23.17 -11.25 -4.44
CA LEU A 29 -23.21 -10.19 -3.43
C LEU A 29 -22.18 -10.41 -2.31
N GLN A 30 -22.03 -11.66 -1.87
CA GLN A 30 -21.01 -12.03 -0.87
C GLN A 30 -19.59 -11.82 -1.42
N GLY A 31 -19.34 -12.19 -2.68
CA GLY A 31 -18.03 -11.99 -3.31
C GLY A 31 -17.70 -10.50 -3.49
N GLU A 32 -18.68 -9.67 -3.83
CA GLU A 32 -18.50 -8.22 -3.91
C GLU A 32 -18.20 -7.60 -2.55
N LEU A 33 -18.91 -8.03 -1.49
CA LEU A 33 -18.62 -7.58 -0.13
C LEU A 33 -17.22 -7.98 0.32
N MET A 34 -16.80 -9.21 0.02
CA MET A 34 -15.44 -9.65 0.33
C MET A 34 -14.40 -8.81 -0.41
N ALA A 35 -14.60 -8.56 -1.71
CA ALA A 35 -13.68 -7.75 -2.49
C ALA A 35 -13.54 -6.30 -1.96
N ILE A 36 -14.64 -5.67 -1.55
CA ILE A 36 -14.61 -4.33 -0.95
C ILE A 36 -13.86 -4.35 0.38
N LEU A 37 -14.09 -5.38 1.22
CA LEU A 37 -13.40 -5.51 2.49
C LEU A 37 -11.90 -5.77 2.30
N GLU A 38 -11.53 -6.65 1.38
CA GLU A 38 -10.14 -6.92 1.01
C GLU A 38 -9.46 -5.64 0.50
N GLU A 39 -10.11 -4.89 -0.39
CA GLU A 39 -9.58 -3.62 -0.90
C GLU A 39 -9.30 -2.62 0.23
N ILE A 40 -10.21 -2.48 1.19
CA ILE A 40 -10.07 -1.52 2.30
C ILE A 40 -9.05 -1.97 3.34
N VAL A 41 -9.03 -3.26 3.68
CA VAL A 41 -8.15 -3.82 4.71
C VAL A 41 -6.72 -4.03 4.19
N THR A 42 -6.58 -4.36 2.90
CA THR A 42 -5.29 -4.60 2.23
C THR A 42 -4.74 -3.34 1.58
N ALA A 43 -5.55 -2.29 1.42
CA ALA A 43 -5.02 -0.95 1.27
C ALA A 43 -4.27 -0.61 2.56
N GLU A 44 -3.01 -1.08 2.66
CA GLU A 44 -2.00 -0.46 3.51
C GLU A 44 -2.17 1.04 3.26
N GLN A 45 -2.52 1.79 4.31
CA GLN A 45 -2.56 3.23 4.17
C GLN A 45 -1.19 3.60 3.58
N PRO A 46 -1.16 4.22 2.39
CA PRO A 46 0.12 4.51 1.77
C PRO A 46 0.88 5.35 2.79
N LEU A 47 2.02 4.83 3.27
CA LEU A 47 2.82 5.60 4.22
C LEU A 47 3.03 6.95 3.58
N THR A 48 2.72 8.01 4.32
CA THR A 48 3.15 9.33 3.89
C THR A 48 4.66 9.28 3.68
N ALA A 49 5.19 10.10 2.76
CA ALA A 49 6.63 10.15 2.51
C ALA A 49 7.45 10.33 3.80
N GLN A 50 6.86 10.98 4.80
CA GLN A 50 7.43 11.21 6.11
C GLN A 50 7.43 9.96 7.00
N GLU A 51 6.35 9.19 7.04
CA GLU A 51 6.30 7.90 7.76
C GLU A 51 7.23 6.86 7.12
N PHE A 52 7.29 6.83 5.78
CA PHE A 52 8.21 5.95 5.06
C PHE A 52 9.67 6.32 5.30
N LEU A 53 10.01 7.61 5.32
CA LEU A 53 11.35 8.06 5.68
C LEU A 53 11.69 7.74 7.14
N ALA A 54 10.73 7.85 8.05
CA ALA A 54 10.92 7.48 9.45
C ALA A 54 11.18 5.98 9.61
N SER A 55 10.45 5.13 8.88
CA SER A 55 10.65 3.68 8.92
C SER A 55 12.00 3.26 8.35
N ILE A 56 12.46 3.88 7.25
CA ILE A 56 13.80 3.67 6.69
C ILE A 56 14.91 4.08 7.67
N ARG A 57 14.73 5.18 8.41
CA ARG A 57 15.71 5.62 9.41
C ARG A 57 15.77 4.67 10.61
N LEU A 58 14.61 4.15 11.04
CA LEU A 58 14.51 3.18 12.13
C LEU A 58 15.06 1.80 11.76
N SER A 59 14.98 1.40 10.49
CA SER A 59 15.50 0.12 10.03
C SER A 59 17.04 0.07 9.96
N GLY A 60 17.72 1.19 10.23
CA GLY A 60 19.18 1.26 10.22
C GLY A 60 19.78 1.08 8.84
N LEU A 61 18.99 1.29 7.78
CA LEU A 61 19.47 1.28 6.41
C LEU A 61 20.40 2.50 6.21
N GLU A 62 21.69 2.26 6.30
CA GLU A 62 22.69 3.24 5.91
C GLU A 62 22.79 3.26 4.40
N THR A 63 22.52 4.42 3.77
CA THR A 63 22.92 4.65 2.38
C THR A 63 24.43 4.74 2.36
N PRO A 64 25.16 3.80 1.73
CA PRO A 64 26.61 3.82 1.74
C PRO A 64 27.11 5.10 1.06
N ASP A 65 28.09 5.77 1.68
CA ASP A 65 28.77 6.96 1.11
C ASP A 65 29.70 6.62 -0.08
N GLU A 66 29.42 5.51 -0.76
CA GLU A 66 30.24 4.93 -1.81
C GLU A 66 30.32 5.87 -3.02
N ALA A 67 29.19 6.52 -3.35
CA ALA A 67 29.15 7.53 -4.41
C ALA A 67 30.10 8.72 -4.13
N THR A 68 30.13 9.22 -2.89
CA THR A 68 31.03 10.34 -2.52
C THR A 68 32.49 9.91 -2.57
N LYS A 69 32.81 8.67 -2.16
CA LYS A 69 34.16 8.12 -2.28
C LYS A 69 34.61 8.03 -3.73
N ILE A 70 33.74 7.53 -4.63
CA ILE A 70 34.02 7.42 -6.06
C ILE A 70 34.28 8.81 -6.67
N ILE A 71 33.42 9.79 -6.39
CA ILE A 71 33.57 11.17 -6.91
C ILE A 71 34.86 11.82 -6.42
N ARG A 72 35.22 11.63 -5.15
CA ARG A 72 36.49 12.17 -4.59
C ARG A 72 37.69 11.53 -5.26
N ASN A 73 37.67 10.21 -5.47
CA ASN A 73 38.78 9.49 -6.08
C ASN A 73 39.00 9.96 -7.54
N ASP A 74 37.93 10.07 -8.32
CA ASP A 74 37.99 10.56 -9.70
C ASP A 74 38.50 12.01 -9.79
N ARG A 75 38.08 12.86 -8.84
CA ARG A 75 38.55 14.25 -8.77
C ARG A 75 40.05 14.31 -8.43
N ASP A 76 40.48 13.56 -7.42
CA ASP A 76 41.86 13.61 -6.94
C ASP A 76 42.85 12.99 -7.94
N VAL A 77 42.41 12.01 -8.75
CA VAL A 77 43.15 11.49 -9.90
C VAL A 77 43.34 12.57 -10.97
N ARG A 78 42.30 13.36 -11.27
CA ARG A 78 42.36 14.45 -12.26
C ARG A 78 43.24 15.61 -11.83
N SER A 79 43.35 15.89 -10.52
CA SER A 79 44.20 16.98 -10.02
C SER A 79 45.70 16.64 -9.96
N ARG A 80 46.09 15.40 -10.24
CA ARG A 80 47.49 14.92 -10.22
C ARG A 80 48.13 14.71 -11.59
N THR A 81 47.41 15.00 -12.67
CA THR A 81 47.90 14.98 -14.07
C THR A 81 48.09 16.40 -14.55
#